data_AF-A0A2A9ML09-F1
#
_entry.id   AF-A0A2A9ML09-F1
#
_cell.length_a   1.000
_cell.length_b   1.000
_cell.length_c   1.000
_cell.angle_alpha   90.00
_cell.angle_beta   90.00
_cell.angle_gamma   90.00
#
_symmetry.space_group_name_H-M   'P 1'
#
loop_
_entity.id
_entity.type
_entity.pdbx_description
1 polymer ?
#
loop_
_entity_poly.entity_id
_entity_poly.type
_entity_poly.pdbx_seq_one_letter_code
_entity_poly.pdbx_strand_id
1 'polypeptide(L)'
;MGPVSWLRHSGAALPALQQRHMAASFTGIPLSTIIRELILPPLQQRSADLGCPCFSAGPEPTYSPVHAGYHLQECMRSMNTSYGGVVPFVNIAYETWGELNLDRSNAVLLTCGLSASSHARSSPLNSESGWWESFIGPGLALDTNKFFIICVANFGGCSGTTGPGSFRNRDGESTRYGLDFPMFSVQDMVRVMFRVLDHLGIETLHAVVGSSLGGMQSLAAAAMYPDRVKRLVSISGAASSSPLSIALRYAQRQVLMADPLYNGGDYYGKPYPYTGMKLARAIATITYRSGPEWAQRFGRQRVHHRSRDSGTLLKCPKTDSDAPPTLGPDFTVEAYVEHQGKKWCHLYDPNSMLFISKAMDHFTLEELDTETGELSLEYGLRQVRMPALVIGVKSDILFPLWQQKQMAHALRRAGNNSVAFYTLDSIYGHDTFLIDVANVGGAVKGHLEQTHA
;
A
#
# COMPACT_ATOMS: atom_id res chain seq x y z
N MET A 1 35.59 -9.07 -38.76
CA MET A 1 35.36 -8.99 -40.21
C MET A 1 34.18 -9.90 -40.53
N GLY A 2 33.04 -9.31 -40.94
CA GLY A 2 31.87 -10.06 -41.44
C GLY A 2 32.07 -10.49 -42.90
N PRO A 3 31.01 -10.60 -43.73
CA PRO A 3 29.57 -10.61 -43.43
C PRO A 3 28.81 -11.73 -44.19
N VAL A 4 27.53 -11.94 -43.92
CA VAL A 4 26.59 -12.46 -44.94
C VAL A 4 25.33 -11.62 -44.94
N SER A 5 25.00 -11.11 -46.13
CA SER A 5 23.97 -10.14 -46.43
C SER A 5 22.63 -10.78 -46.80
N TRP A 6 21.58 -10.04 -46.47
CA TRP A 6 20.24 -9.96 -47.02
C TRP A 6 20.05 -10.34 -48.50
N LEU A 7 18.91 -10.98 -48.79
CA LEU A 7 18.18 -10.83 -50.05
C LEU A 7 16.66 -10.93 -49.83
N ARG A 8 15.94 -10.07 -50.55
CA ARG A 8 14.53 -9.70 -50.43
C ARG A 8 13.60 -10.55 -51.32
N HIS A 9 12.35 -10.62 -50.85
CA HIS A 9 11.05 -10.53 -51.55
C HIS A 9 10.68 -11.38 -52.77
N SER A 10 9.54 -12.07 -52.62
CA SER A 10 8.32 -12.00 -53.45
C SER A 10 7.21 -12.65 -52.58
N GLY A 11 5.97 -12.18 -52.45
CA GLY A 11 5.12 -11.41 -53.36
C GLY A 11 3.83 -12.23 -53.53
N ALA A 12 2.84 -12.05 -52.67
CA ALA A 12 1.47 -12.55 -52.88
C ALA A 12 0.48 -11.72 -52.07
N ALA A 13 -0.25 -10.86 -52.80
CA ALA A 13 -1.39 -10.09 -52.32
C ALA A 13 -2.68 -10.90 -52.48
N LEU A 14 -3.69 -10.63 -51.62
CA LEU A 14 -5.13 -10.89 -51.81
C LEU A 14 -5.90 -10.36 -50.56
N PRO A 15 -7.18 -9.98 -50.64
CA PRO A 15 -7.70 -8.72 -51.19
C PRO A 15 -8.43 -7.83 -50.16
N ALA A 16 -8.65 -6.57 -50.54
CA ALA A 16 -9.36 -5.55 -49.78
C ALA A 16 -10.85 -5.90 -49.51
N LEU A 17 -11.26 -5.79 -48.25
CA LEU A 17 -12.67 -5.77 -47.84
C LEU A 17 -13.10 -4.32 -47.59
N GLN A 18 -14.09 -3.89 -48.38
CA GLN A 18 -14.74 -2.59 -48.34
C GLN A 18 -15.30 -2.29 -46.94
N GLN A 19 -14.83 -1.21 -46.30
CA GLN A 19 -15.56 -0.56 -45.21
C GLN A 19 -16.65 0.34 -45.81
N ARG A 20 -17.91 -0.06 -45.62
CA ARG A 20 -19.06 0.83 -45.80
C ARG A 20 -19.12 1.81 -44.64
N HIS A 21 -19.08 3.10 -44.94
CA HIS A 21 -19.50 4.15 -44.04
C HIS A 21 -20.99 3.98 -43.68
N MET A 22 -21.29 3.88 -42.38
CA MET A 22 -22.54 4.37 -41.82
C MET A 22 -22.20 5.41 -40.76
N ALA A 23 -22.49 6.67 -41.07
CA ALA A 23 -22.60 7.72 -40.08
C ALA A 23 -23.88 7.48 -39.28
N ALA A 24 -23.75 7.25 -37.97
CA ALA A 24 -24.84 7.35 -37.03
C ALA A 24 -24.45 8.36 -35.96
N SER A 25 -25.03 9.56 -36.09
CA SER A 25 -25.01 10.63 -35.12
C SER A 25 -25.72 10.18 -33.83
N PHE A 26 -24.97 10.06 -32.73
CA PHE A 26 -25.53 10.02 -31.38
C PHE A 26 -25.07 11.26 -30.62
N THR A 27 -25.83 12.33 -30.78
CA THR A 27 -25.85 13.46 -29.85
C THR A 27 -26.69 13.07 -28.64
N GLY A 28 -26.15 13.19 -27.42
CA GLY A 28 -26.97 13.30 -26.20
C GLY A 28 -26.83 12.21 -25.12
N ILE A 29 -25.63 11.72 -24.81
CA ILE A 29 -25.40 10.93 -23.59
C ILE A 29 -24.45 11.72 -22.66
N PRO A 30 -24.81 11.97 -21.38
CA PRO A 30 -23.92 12.64 -20.43
C PRO A 30 -22.59 11.86 -20.28
N LEU A 31 -21.46 12.57 -20.22
CA LEU A 31 -20.11 11.99 -20.10
C LEU A 31 -19.97 11.01 -18.91
N SER A 32 -20.80 11.17 -17.87
CA SER A 32 -20.82 10.30 -16.68
C SER A 32 -21.30 8.87 -16.97
N THR A 33 -22.05 8.63 -18.04
CA THR A 33 -22.57 7.30 -18.40
C THR A 33 -21.57 6.51 -19.26
N ILE A 34 -20.76 7.18 -20.09
CA ILE A 34 -19.76 6.54 -20.97
C ILE A 34 -18.55 6.00 -20.19
N ILE A 35 -18.27 6.55 -19.00
CA ILE A 35 -17.17 6.08 -18.12
C ILE A 35 -17.48 4.72 -17.48
N ARG A 36 -18.76 4.29 -17.41
CA ARG A 36 -19.15 3.03 -16.75
C ARG A 36 -18.93 1.77 -17.59
N GLU A 37 -18.91 1.86 -18.93
CA GLU A 37 -18.90 0.67 -19.81
C GLU A 37 -17.56 0.36 -20.49
N LEU A 38 -16.54 1.22 -20.35
CA LEU A 38 -15.21 1.01 -20.98
C LEU A 38 -14.12 0.52 -20.00
N ILE A 39 -14.48 0.14 -18.78
CA ILE A 39 -13.57 -0.39 -17.77
C ILE A 39 -13.62 -1.91 -17.77
N LEU A 40 -12.73 -2.53 -18.56
CA LEU A 40 -12.36 -3.96 -18.59
C LEU A 40 -13.48 -4.95 -18.99
N PRO A 41 -13.14 -6.07 -19.67
CA PRO A 41 -14.13 -7.05 -20.12
C PRO A 41 -14.82 -7.75 -18.92
N PRO A 42 -16.06 -8.24 -19.09
CA PRO A 42 -16.80 -8.88 -18.01
C PRO A 42 -16.08 -10.14 -17.54
N LEU A 43 -15.64 -10.11 -16.28
CA LEU A 43 -15.11 -11.28 -15.56
C LEU A 43 -16.26 -12.26 -15.30
N GLN A 44 -16.48 -13.20 -16.22
CA GLN A 44 -17.24 -14.41 -15.92
C GLN A 44 -16.34 -15.40 -15.18
N GLN A 45 -16.65 -15.55 -13.89
CA GLN A 45 -16.17 -16.55 -12.96
C GLN A 45 -16.02 -17.94 -13.60
N ARG A 46 -14.86 -18.56 -13.41
CA ARG A 46 -14.70 -20.01 -13.24
C ARG A 46 -13.34 -20.31 -12.58
N SER A 47 -13.09 -19.76 -11.40
CA SER A 47 -12.25 -20.45 -10.43
C SER A 47 -13.14 -21.46 -9.73
N ALA A 48 -12.99 -22.74 -10.07
CA ALA A 48 -13.56 -23.79 -9.24
C ALA A 48 -12.93 -23.67 -7.85
N ASP A 49 -13.73 -23.27 -6.86
CA ASP A 49 -13.35 -23.31 -5.45
C ASP A 49 -13.01 -24.75 -5.09
N LEU A 50 -11.71 -25.05 -5.04
CA LEU A 50 -11.19 -26.20 -4.32
C LEU A 50 -11.27 -25.84 -2.84
N GLY A 51 -12.47 -25.99 -2.27
CA GLY A 51 -12.71 -25.87 -0.83
C GLY A 51 -11.91 -26.93 -0.06
N CYS A 52 -10.65 -26.61 0.27
CA CYS A 52 -9.93 -27.31 1.34
C CYS A 52 -10.17 -26.55 2.65
N PRO A 53 -10.73 -27.19 3.69
CA PRO A 53 -10.91 -26.61 5.02
C PRO A 53 -9.61 -26.13 5.66
N CYS A 54 -8.46 -26.57 5.14
CA CYS A 54 -7.13 -26.21 5.59
C CYS A 54 -6.74 -24.73 5.34
N PHE A 55 -7.49 -24.00 4.51
CA PHE A 55 -7.25 -22.58 4.21
C PHE A 55 -8.08 -21.61 5.09
N SER A 56 -8.75 -22.10 6.15
CA SER A 56 -9.62 -21.29 7.00
C SER A 56 -8.83 -20.25 7.83
N ALA A 57 -9.13 -18.97 7.59
CA ALA A 57 -9.03 -17.81 8.47
C ALA A 57 -7.75 -17.67 9.32
N GLY A 58 -6.67 -17.14 8.75
CA GLY A 58 -5.68 -16.42 9.53
C GLY A 58 -6.14 -14.99 9.80
N PRO A 59 -5.44 -14.23 10.66
CA PRO A 59 -5.79 -12.85 10.99
C PRO A 59 -5.38 -11.88 9.87
N GLU A 60 -5.46 -12.30 8.61
CA GLU A 60 -4.99 -11.47 7.50
C GLU A 60 -5.86 -10.21 7.36
N PRO A 61 -5.25 -9.05 7.11
CA PRO A 61 -5.98 -7.83 6.82
C PRO A 61 -6.80 -7.99 5.54
N THR A 62 -7.97 -7.36 5.52
CA THR A 62 -8.82 -7.30 4.34
C THR A 62 -8.36 -6.15 3.45
N TYR A 63 -7.95 -6.47 2.23
CA TYR A 63 -7.77 -5.48 1.17
C TYR A 63 -8.87 -5.70 0.14
N SER A 64 -9.80 -4.74 0.05
CA SER A 64 -10.81 -4.72 -1.00
C SER A 64 -10.35 -3.82 -2.14
N PRO A 65 -10.66 -4.16 -3.41
CA PRO A 65 -10.40 -3.27 -4.52
C PRO A 65 -11.26 -2.01 -4.37
N VAL A 66 -10.63 -0.89 -3.99
CA VAL A 66 -11.32 0.39 -3.84
C VAL A 66 -11.25 1.15 -5.15
N HIS A 67 -12.31 1.02 -5.93
CA HIS A 67 -12.47 1.74 -7.20
C HIS A 67 -13.48 2.90 -7.12
N ALA A 68 -14.33 2.90 -6.09
CA ALA A 68 -15.33 3.93 -5.80
C ALA A 68 -15.62 3.97 -4.29
N GLY A 69 -16.54 4.84 -3.85
CA GLY A 69 -16.95 4.93 -2.45
C GLY A 69 -16.05 5.82 -1.58
N TYR A 70 -15.28 6.69 -2.21
CA TYR A 70 -14.43 7.71 -1.58
C TYR A 70 -14.79 9.11 -2.10
N HIS A 71 -14.35 10.14 -1.38
CA HIS A 71 -14.37 11.51 -1.87
C HIS A 71 -13.18 11.74 -2.81
N LEU A 72 -13.42 12.46 -3.90
CA LEU A 72 -12.38 12.84 -4.85
C LEU A 72 -12.21 14.36 -4.85
N GLN A 73 -11.05 14.83 -4.40
CA GLN A 73 -10.65 16.22 -4.55
C GLN A 73 -9.87 16.40 -5.84
N GLU A 74 -10.40 17.18 -6.78
CA GLU A 74 -9.69 17.59 -7.98
C GLU A 74 -8.80 18.81 -7.66
N CYS A 75 -7.48 18.59 -7.57
CA CYS A 75 -6.52 19.67 -7.32
C CYS A 75 -5.90 20.12 -8.64
N MET A 76 -6.40 21.23 -9.18
CA MET A 76 -5.88 21.89 -10.39
C MET A 76 -4.53 22.60 -10.19
N ARG A 77 -3.99 22.56 -8.97
CA ARG A 77 -2.66 23.10 -8.66
C ARG A 77 -1.61 22.06 -9.01
N SER A 78 -0.68 22.43 -9.89
CA SER A 78 0.46 21.58 -10.22
C SER A 78 1.28 21.22 -8.97
N MET A 79 1.97 20.09 -9.07
CA MET A 79 2.81 19.57 -8.00
C MET A 79 4.20 19.29 -8.56
N ASN A 80 5.20 19.97 -7.99
CA ASN A 80 6.60 19.63 -8.21
C ASN A 80 7.00 18.51 -7.26
N THR A 81 7.56 17.45 -7.81
CA THR A 81 8.12 16.34 -7.04
C THR A 81 9.54 16.68 -6.60
N SER A 82 10.01 16.04 -5.52
CA SER A 82 11.35 16.32 -4.95
C SER A 82 12.49 15.97 -5.90
N TYR A 83 12.23 15.15 -6.93
CA TYR A 83 13.21 14.72 -7.92
C TYR A 83 13.07 15.44 -9.28
N GLY A 84 12.43 16.62 -9.30
CA GLY A 84 12.41 17.52 -10.47
C GLY A 84 11.32 17.25 -11.50
N GLY A 85 10.35 16.38 -11.19
CA GLY A 85 9.20 16.14 -12.05
C GLY A 85 8.01 17.04 -11.72
N VAL A 86 7.06 17.16 -12.66
CA VAL A 86 5.84 17.96 -12.48
C VAL A 86 4.62 17.10 -12.78
N VAL A 87 3.65 17.10 -11.86
CA VAL A 87 2.30 16.58 -12.10
C VAL A 87 1.34 17.78 -12.23
N PRO A 88 0.79 18.06 -13.43
CA PRO A 88 0.01 19.28 -13.68
C PRO A 88 -1.26 19.41 -12.84
N PHE A 89 -1.93 18.29 -12.58
CA PHE A 89 -3.17 18.21 -11.82
C PHE A 89 -3.16 16.91 -11.01
N VAL A 90 -3.59 16.99 -9.75
CA VAL A 90 -3.57 15.86 -8.81
C VAL A 90 -5.00 15.63 -8.33
N ASN A 91 -5.55 14.47 -8.66
CA ASN A 91 -6.76 13.98 -8.01
C ASN A 91 -6.36 13.28 -6.72
N ILE A 92 -7.08 13.55 -5.63
CA ILE A 92 -6.77 13.01 -4.31
C ILE A 92 -8.00 12.30 -3.78
N ALA A 93 -7.90 10.99 -3.62
CA ALA A 93 -8.94 10.16 -3.04
C ALA A 93 -8.77 10.10 -1.51
N TYR A 94 -9.85 10.38 -0.79
CA TYR A 94 -9.87 10.34 0.67
C TYR A 94 -11.24 9.92 1.20
N GLU A 95 -11.26 9.43 2.43
CA GLU A 95 -12.46 9.07 3.17
C GLU A 95 -12.40 9.64 4.58
N THR A 96 -13.57 9.82 5.20
CA THR A 96 -13.68 10.40 6.54
C THR A 96 -14.68 9.64 7.42
N TRP A 97 -14.44 9.69 8.73
CA TRP A 97 -15.34 9.10 9.75
C TRP A 97 -15.41 9.99 10.99
N GLY A 98 -16.58 10.05 11.62
CA GLY A 98 -16.85 10.96 12.73
C GLY A 98 -17.28 12.36 12.25
N GLU A 99 -17.40 13.30 13.18
CA GLU A 99 -17.84 14.68 12.90
C GLU A 99 -16.73 15.68 13.24
N LEU A 100 -16.45 16.59 12.29
CA LEU A 100 -15.52 17.70 12.49
C LEU A 100 -16.19 18.74 13.40
N ASN A 101 -15.55 19.08 14.51
CA ASN A 101 -16.08 20.07 15.45
C ASN A 101 -16.00 21.52 14.89
N LEU A 102 -16.70 22.46 15.55
CA LEU A 102 -16.85 23.83 15.05
C LEU A 102 -15.52 24.58 14.88
N ASP A 103 -14.57 24.37 15.79
CA ASP A 103 -13.21 24.94 15.76
C ASP A 103 -12.21 24.07 14.98
N ARG A 104 -12.67 22.94 14.42
CA ARG A 104 -11.90 22.01 13.57
C ARG A 104 -10.64 21.45 14.22
N SER A 105 -10.61 21.42 15.56
CA SER A 105 -9.47 20.99 16.36
C SER A 105 -9.37 19.48 16.56
N ASN A 106 -10.42 18.71 16.24
CA ASN A 106 -10.49 17.25 16.48
C ASN A 106 -10.10 16.37 15.28
N ALA A 107 -9.48 16.93 14.24
CA ALA A 107 -9.12 16.18 13.04
C ALA A 107 -7.89 15.28 13.25
N VAL A 108 -7.99 14.01 12.84
CA VAL A 108 -6.89 13.04 12.87
C VAL A 108 -6.60 12.55 11.45
N LEU A 109 -5.37 12.77 10.98
CA LEU A 109 -4.93 12.24 9.69
C LEU A 109 -4.36 10.84 9.87
N LEU A 110 -5.00 9.85 9.24
CA LEU A 110 -4.56 8.47 9.16
C LEU A 110 -3.80 8.21 7.84
N THR A 111 -2.52 7.89 7.96
CA THR A 111 -1.63 7.57 6.84
C THR A 111 -1.45 6.05 6.73
N CYS A 112 -1.43 5.54 5.50
CA CYS A 112 -1.63 4.10 5.24
C CYS A 112 -0.36 3.40 4.74
N GLY A 113 -0.35 2.07 4.83
CA GLY A 113 0.74 1.25 4.30
C GLY A 113 0.83 1.26 2.77
N LEU A 114 1.88 0.65 2.20
CA LEU A 114 2.11 0.64 0.74
C LEU A 114 0.87 0.17 -0.04
N SER A 115 0.23 -0.91 0.40
CA SER A 115 -0.87 -1.56 -0.33
C SER A 115 -2.27 -1.07 0.07
N ALA A 116 -2.37 -0.12 1.01
CA ALA A 116 -3.64 0.33 1.55
C ALA A 116 -4.22 1.50 0.73
N SER A 117 -5.55 1.51 0.61
CA SER A 117 -6.32 2.62 0.03
C SER A 117 -6.74 3.62 1.12
N SER A 118 -7.55 4.62 0.76
CA SER A 118 -8.23 5.48 1.72
C SER A 118 -9.22 4.73 2.60
N HIS A 119 -9.68 3.53 2.20
CA HIS A 119 -10.79 2.82 2.83
C HIS A 119 -10.34 2.08 4.09
N ALA A 120 -10.15 2.83 5.17
CA ALA A 120 -9.73 2.29 6.46
C ALA A 120 -10.88 1.63 7.24
N ARG A 121 -12.13 2.03 6.99
CA ARG A 121 -13.33 1.47 7.62
C ARG A 121 -14.55 1.54 6.71
N SER A 122 -15.47 0.60 6.86
CA SER A 122 -16.83 0.65 6.31
C SER A 122 -17.52 2.01 6.54
N SER A 123 -18.26 2.47 5.54
CA SER A 123 -18.97 3.74 5.53
C SER A 123 -20.26 3.63 4.70
N PRO A 124 -21.18 4.61 4.77
CA PRO A 124 -22.34 4.63 3.89
C PRO A 124 -22.00 4.68 2.39
N LEU A 125 -20.81 5.19 2.03
CA LEU A 125 -20.33 5.25 0.64
C LEU A 125 -19.69 3.93 0.19
N ASN A 126 -19.18 3.14 1.14
CA ASN A 126 -18.58 1.83 0.88
C ASN A 126 -18.77 0.91 2.10
N SER A 127 -19.67 -0.08 1.99
CA SER A 127 -20.02 -0.98 3.09
C SER A 127 -19.03 -2.13 3.31
N GLU A 128 -18.03 -2.28 2.45
CA GLU A 128 -16.99 -3.30 2.62
C GLU A 128 -16.18 -3.06 3.90
N SER A 129 -15.56 -4.13 4.42
CA SER A 129 -14.64 -3.97 5.55
C SER A 129 -13.39 -3.22 5.09
N GLY A 130 -13.03 -2.18 5.82
CA GLY A 130 -11.78 -1.45 5.61
C GLY A 130 -10.56 -2.19 6.16
N TRP A 131 -9.37 -1.72 5.78
CA TRP A 131 -8.10 -2.35 6.20
C TRP A 131 -7.76 -2.14 7.68
N TRP A 132 -8.44 -1.20 8.35
CA TRP A 132 -8.31 -0.94 9.80
C TRP A 132 -9.67 -0.91 10.51
N GLU A 133 -10.61 -1.73 10.02
CA GLU A 133 -12.02 -1.76 10.44
C GLU A 133 -12.20 -1.75 11.97
N SER A 134 -11.50 -2.66 12.66
CA SER A 134 -11.62 -2.87 14.11
C SER A 134 -10.94 -1.80 14.97
N PHE A 135 -10.20 -0.86 14.36
CA PHE A 135 -9.52 0.22 15.07
C PHE A 135 -10.31 1.52 15.06
N ILE A 136 -11.19 1.72 14.08
CA ILE A 136 -11.91 2.96 13.85
C ILE A 136 -13.38 2.76 14.18
N GLY A 137 -13.98 3.65 14.96
CA GLY A 137 -15.41 3.62 15.25
C GLY A 137 -15.75 4.11 16.66
N PRO A 138 -17.04 4.15 17.03
CA PRO A 138 -17.48 4.65 18.32
C PRO A 138 -16.82 3.92 19.49
N GLY A 139 -16.05 4.64 20.30
CA GLY A 139 -15.34 4.08 21.47
C GLY A 139 -14.10 3.23 21.14
N LEU A 140 -13.68 3.11 19.88
CA LEU A 140 -12.51 2.33 19.48
C LEU A 140 -11.21 3.14 19.59
N ALA A 141 -10.12 2.67 18.99
CA ALA A 141 -8.80 3.29 19.10
C ALA A 141 -8.78 4.69 18.46
N LEU A 142 -9.34 4.78 17.26
CA LEU A 142 -9.73 6.03 16.61
C LEU A 142 -11.22 6.24 16.85
N ASP A 143 -11.54 6.85 18.00
CA ASP A 143 -12.91 7.05 18.48
C ASP A 143 -13.65 8.10 17.64
N THR A 144 -14.59 7.66 16.79
CA THR A 144 -15.37 8.55 15.92
C THR A 144 -16.41 9.39 16.67
N ASN A 145 -16.64 9.13 17.97
CA ASN A 145 -17.45 10.01 18.81
C ASN A 145 -16.66 11.27 19.25
N LYS A 146 -15.33 11.24 19.11
CA LYS A 146 -14.43 12.31 19.58
C LYS A 146 -13.68 12.97 18.44
N PHE A 147 -13.25 12.19 17.47
CA PHE A 147 -12.34 12.63 16.42
C PHE A 147 -12.98 12.54 15.03
N PHE A 148 -12.57 13.47 14.18
CA PHE A 148 -12.83 13.44 12.75
C PHE A 148 -11.64 12.80 12.05
N ILE A 149 -11.78 11.52 11.68
CA ILE A 149 -10.72 10.73 11.07
C ILE A 149 -10.71 10.98 9.57
N ILE A 150 -9.54 11.21 9.00
CA ILE A 150 -9.33 11.41 7.55
C ILE A 150 -8.28 10.40 7.09
N CYS A 151 -8.59 9.58 6.08
CA CYS A 151 -7.60 8.71 5.46
C CYS A 151 -7.47 9.04 3.97
N VAL A 152 -6.25 9.23 3.51
CA VAL A 152 -5.94 9.65 2.13
C VAL A 152 -5.19 8.53 1.43
N ALA A 153 -5.63 8.15 0.23
CA ALA A 153 -4.91 7.17 -0.58
C ALA A 153 -3.57 7.74 -1.07
N ASN A 154 -2.52 6.92 -1.07
CA ASN A 154 -1.16 7.36 -1.40
C ASN A 154 -1.06 8.01 -2.79
N PHE A 155 -0.38 9.16 -2.87
CA PHE A 155 0.10 9.71 -4.13
C PHE A 155 1.09 8.74 -4.79
N GLY A 156 0.94 8.50 -6.10
CA GLY A 156 1.65 7.42 -6.79
C GLY A 156 1.04 6.03 -6.60
N GLY A 157 -0.08 5.92 -5.86
CA GLY A 157 -0.84 4.69 -5.70
C GLY A 157 -1.84 4.44 -6.83
N CYS A 158 -2.75 3.50 -6.61
CA CYS A 158 -3.74 3.07 -7.61
C CYS A 158 -5.18 2.99 -7.09
N SER A 159 -5.49 3.69 -6.00
CA SER A 159 -6.81 3.70 -5.36
C SER A 159 -7.44 5.10 -5.39
N GLY A 160 -7.54 5.67 -6.58
CA GLY A 160 -8.17 6.97 -6.86
C GLY A 160 -7.21 8.17 -6.87
N THR A 161 -6.27 8.28 -5.92
CA THR A 161 -5.24 9.32 -5.95
C THR A 161 -4.32 9.17 -7.17
N THR A 162 -3.93 10.28 -7.79
CA THR A 162 -3.08 10.30 -8.98
C THR A 162 -1.78 9.51 -8.80
N GLY A 163 -1.51 8.62 -9.76
CA GLY A 163 -0.33 7.75 -9.80
C GLY A 163 -0.02 7.26 -11.22
N PRO A 164 0.93 6.31 -11.38
CA PRO A 164 1.36 5.80 -12.70
C PRO A 164 0.22 5.24 -13.54
N GLY A 165 -0.78 4.64 -12.88
CA GLY A 165 -1.99 4.13 -13.53
C GLY A 165 -3.02 5.21 -13.86
N SER A 166 -2.80 6.49 -13.55
CA SER A 166 -3.73 7.57 -13.89
C SER A 166 -3.63 7.99 -15.36
N PHE A 167 -4.70 8.55 -15.89
CA PHE A 167 -4.69 9.15 -17.22
C PHE A 167 -4.03 10.54 -17.20
N ARG A 168 -3.41 10.88 -18.31
CA ARG A 168 -2.92 12.21 -18.66
C ARG A 168 -3.28 12.50 -20.12
N ASN A 169 -3.34 13.78 -20.47
CA ASN A 169 -3.42 14.20 -21.85
C ASN A 169 -2.00 14.49 -22.35
N ARG A 170 -1.58 13.78 -23.40
CA ARG A 170 -0.31 14.01 -24.10
C ARG A 170 -0.61 14.11 -25.59
N ASP A 171 -0.24 15.23 -26.20
CA ASP A 171 -0.39 15.47 -27.65
C ASP A 171 -1.84 15.30 -28.16
N GLY A 172 -2.84 15.59 -27.31
CA GLY A 172 -4.26 15.45 -27.62
C GLY A 172 -4.85 14.07 -27.35
N GLU A 173 -4.04 13.09 -26.92
CA GLU A 173 -4.49 11.73 -26.60
C GLU A 173 -4.51 11.47 -25.08
N SER A 174 -5.56 10.79 -24.62
CA SER A 174 -5.67 10.33 -23.23
C SER A 174 -4.90 9.03 -23.06
N THR A 175 -3.75 9.09 -22.41
CA THR A 175 -2.85 7.95 -22.18
C THR A 175 -2.58 7.78 -20.69
N ARG A 176 -2.15 6.58 -20.26
CA ARG A 176 -1.69 6.36 -18.88
C ARG A 176 -0.32 7.03 -18.69
N TYR A 177 0.00 7.43 -17.46
CA TYR A 177 1.35 7.92 -17.15
C TYR A 177 2.40 6.83 -17.36
N GLY A 178 2.16 5.62 -16.84
CA GLY A 178 3.15 4.54 -16.83
C GLY A 178 4.47 4.98 -16.22
N LEU A 179 5.58 4.66 -16.87
CA LEU A 179 6.92 5.06 -16.40
C LEU A 179 7.25 6.53 -16.60
N ASP A 180 6.45 7.28 -17.36
CA ASP A 180 6.59 8.73 -17.44
C ASP A 180 5.99 9.46 -16.22
N PHE A 181 5.42 8.72 -15.25
CA PHE A 181 5.07 9.30 -13.96
C PHE A 181 6.36 9.80 -13.28
N PRO A 182 6.39 11.03 -12.76
CA PRO A 182 7.59 11.56 -12.15
C PRO A 182 7.93 10.81 -10.85
N MET A 183 9.22 10.56 -10.63
CA MET A 183 9.70 10.04 -9.35
C MET A 183 9.37 11.04 -8.24
N PHE A 184 8.97 10.54 -7.08
CA PHE A 184 8.54 11.34 -5.94
C PHE A 184 9.05 10.75 -4.62
N SER A 185 9.09 11.57 -3.58
CA SER A 185 9.51 11.19 -2.23
C SER A 185 8.30 10.91 -1.31
N VAL A 186 8.54 10.35 -0.13
CA VAL A 186 7.48 10.23 0.90
C VAL A 186 7.01 11.62 1.35
N GLN A 187 7.90 12.61 1.40
CA GLN A 187 7.56 14.00 1.69
C GLN A 187 6.59 14.56 0.65
N ASP A 188 6.72 14.18 -0.62
CA ASP A 188 5.79 14.54 -1.70
C ASP A 188 4.38 13.99 -1.41
N MET A 189 4.28 12.73 -0.96
CA MET A 189 2.99 12.14 -0.56
C MET A 189 2.34 12.94 0.57
N VAL A 190 3.11 13.34 1.57
CA VAL A 190 2.61 14.18 2.68
C VAL A 190 2.13 15.53 2.18
N ARG A 191 2.85 16.20 1.27
CA ARG A 191 2.38 17.46 0.68
C ARG A 191 1.03 17.32 -0.02
N VAL A 192 0.77 16.17 -0.65
CA VAL A 192 -0.55 15.87 -1.25
C VAL A 192 -1.61 15.70 -0.17
N MET A 193 -1.33 14.94 0.89
CA MET A 193 -2.28 14.75 2.00
C MET A 193 -2.68 16.08 2.65
N PHE A 194 -1.74 17.01 2.82
CA PHE A 194 -2.02 18.33 3.41
C PHE A 194 -2.91 19.22 2.51
N ARG A 195 -2.95 18.98 1.19
CA ARG A 195 -3.92 19.67 0.30
C ARG A 195 -5.37 19.26 0.58
N VAL A 196 -5.60 18.05 1.11
CA VAL A 196 -6.92 17.61 1.58
C VAL A 196 -7.31 18.40 2.83
N LEU A 197 -6.37 18.56 3.77
CA LEU A 197 -6.60 19.35 4.98
C LEU A 197 -6.94 20.80 4.64
N ASP A 198 -6.20 21.41 3.72
CA ASP A 198 -6.46 22.78 3.26
C ASP A 198 -7.85 22.90 2.60
N HIS A 199 -8.25 21.90 1.81
CA HIS A 199 -9.57 21.86 1.17
C HIS A 199 -10.72 21.70 2.17
N LEU A 200 -10.52 20.90 3.21
CA LEU A 200 -11.47 20.77 4.32
C LEU A 200 -11.38 21.98 5.28
N GLY A 201 -10.42 22.87 5.08
CA GLY A 201 -10.11 24.04 5.91
C GLY A 201 -9.71 23.67 7.35
N ILE A 202 -8.91 22.63 7.48
CA ILE A 202 -8.33 22.16 8.75
C ILE A 202 -6.92 22.74 8.86
N GLU A 203 -6.76 23.74 9.73
CA GLU A 203 -5.48 24.40 9.93
C GLU A 203 -4.51 23.53 10.73
N THR A 204 -5.00 22.88 11.79
CA THR A 204 -4.19 22.03 12.65
C THR A 204 -4.86 20.67 12.87
N LEU A 205 -4.06 19.62 12.84
CA LEU A 205 -4.45 18.27 13.20
C LEU A 205 -4.31 18.06 14.71
N HIS A 206 -5.32 17.43 15.30
CA HIS A 206 -5.20 16.83 16.63
C HIS A 206 -4.05 15.83 16.68
N ALA A 207 -3.95 14.99 15.64
CA ALA A 207 -2.88 14.02 15.49
C ALA A 207 -2.67 13.60 14.03
N VAL A 208 -1.46 13.13 13.74
CA VAL A 208 -1.17 12.28 12.58
C VAL A 208 -0.81 10.88 13.06
N VAL A 209 -1.50 9.87 12.52
CA VAL A 209 -1.34 8.46 12.90
C VAL A 209 -0.96 7.66 11.69
N GLY A 210 0.13 6.90 11.78
CA GLY A 210 0.65 6.16 10.65
C GLY A 210 1.33 4.86 11.02
N SER A 211 1.18 3.86 10.15
CA SER A 211 1.81 2.55 10.28
C SER A 211 2.59 2.13 9.04
N SER A 212 3.76 1.49 9.18
CA SER A 212 4.62 1.08 8.05
C SER A 212 5.08 2.27 7.21
N LEU A 213 4.81 2.30 5.90
CA LEU A 213 4.92 3.51 5.06
C LEU A 213 4.15 4.69 5.70
N GLY A 214 2.96 4.45 6.23
CA GLY A 214 2.21 5.44 6.99
C GLY A 214 3.02 5.99 8.17
N GLY A 215 3.82 5.17 8.84
CA GLY A 215 4.70 5.60 9.95
C GLY A 215 5.85 6.49 9.49
N MET A 216 6.34 6.32 8.25
CA MET A 216 7.26 7.27 7.60
C MET A 216 6.54 8.58 7.29
N GLN A 217 5.34 8.50 6.73
CA GLN A 217 4.52 9.65 6.36
C GLN A 217 4.11 10.48 7.58
N SER A 218 3.73 9.85 8.70
CA SER A 218 3.34 10.55 9.93
C SER A 218 4.52 11.29 10.53
N LEU A 219 5.70 10.67 10.56
CA LEU A 219 6.93 11.30 11.01
C LEU A 219 7.35 12.46 10.09
N ALA A 220 7.27 12.28 8.78
CA ALA A 220 7.53 13.34 7.80
C ALA A 220 6.54 14.50 7.93
N ALA A 221 5.25 14.23 8.15
CA ALA A 221 4.24 15.25 8.40
C ALA A 221 4.57 16.08 9.64
N ALA A 222 4.96 15.44 10.74
CA ALA A 222 5.34 16.13 11.97
C ALA A 222 6.61 16.98 11.79
N ALA A 223 7.58 16.52 11.00
CA ALA A 223 8.82 17.27 10.72
C ALA A 223 8.59 18.45 9.76
N MET A 224 7.78 18.25 8.72
CA MET A 224 7.52 19.26 7.68
C MET A 224 6.51 20.33 8.11
N TYR A 225 5.57 19.98 8.98
CA TYR A 225 4.47 20.86 9.39
C TYR A 225 4.31 20.87 10.92
N PRO A 226 5.37 21.25 11.67
CA PRO A 226 5.38 21.14 13.12
C PRO A 226 4.28 21.97 13.81
N ASP A 227 3.92 23.12 13.23
CA ASP A 227 2.87 23.98 13.79
C ASP A 227 1.45 23.44 13.56
N ARG A 228 1.29 22.59 12.53
CA ARG A 228 0.00 22.01 12.12
C ARG A 228 -0.25 20.63 12.71
N VAL A 229 0.72 19.99 13.36
CA VAL A 229 0.59 18.65 13.92
C VAL A 229 0.70 18.71 15.44
N LYS A 230 -0.39 18.47 16.17
CA LYS A 230 -0.39 18.52 17.64
C LYS A 230 0.06 17.24 18.32
N ARG A 231 -0.01 16.09 17.66
CA ARG A 231 0.47 14.79 18.15
C ARG A 231 0.93 13.90 16.99
N LEU A 232 1.95 13.09 17.26
CA LEU A 232 2.52 12.14 16.32
C LEU A 232 2.34 10.71 16.81
N VAL A 233 1.83 9.82 15.97
CA VAL A 233 1.89 8.38 16.18
C VAL A 233 2.58 7.70 15.00
N SER A 234 3.65 6.95 15.28
CA SER A 234 4.38 6.12 14.31
C SER A 234 4.45 4.67 14.79
N ILE A 235 3.85 3.75 14.03
CA ILE A 235 3.74 2.33 14.35
C ILE A 235 4.51 1.51 13.31
N SER A 236 5.51 0.75 13.74
CA SER A 236 6.38 -0.03 12.83
C SER A 236 6.91 0.79 11.64
N GLY A 237 7.10 2.10 11.85
CA GLY A 237 7.75 3.00 10.89
C GLY A 237 9.25 3.06 11.11
N ALA A 238 9.94 3.82 10.26
CA ALA A 238 11.34 4.17 10.48
C ALA A 238 11.62 5.57 9.94
N ALA A 239 12.63 6.23 10.48
CA ALA A 239 13.08 7.53 10.00
C ALA A 239 13.96 7.45 8.74
N SER A 240 14.43 6.25 8.39
CA SER A 240 15.08 5.91 7.13
C SER A 240 14.94 4.41 6.85
N SER A 241 15.09 3.99 5.60
CA SER A 241 15.04 2.57 5.24
C SER A 241 16.34 1.84 5.58
N SER A 242 16.24 0.68 6.24
CA SER A 242 17.41 -0.16 6.54
C SER A 242 17.92 -0.90 5.29
N PRO A 243 19.22 -1.29 5.23
CA PRO A 243 19.74 -2.09 4.11
C PRO A 243 18.95 -3.37 3.83
N LEU A 244 18.49 -4.07 4.89
CA LEU A 244 17.65 -5.26 4.76
C LEU A 244 16.33 -4.94 4.05
N SER A 245 15.63 -3.89 4.50
CA SER A 245 14.35 -3.49 3.91
C SER A 245 14.50 -3.06 2.44
N ILE A 246 15.60 -2.39 2.10
CA ILE A 246 15.95 -1.99 0.72
C ILE A 246 16.22 -3.23 -0.13
N ALA A 247 17.00 -4.19 0.36
CA ALA A 247 17.31 -5.42 -0.37
C ALA A 247 16.05 -6.26 -0.65
N LEU A 248 15.16 -6.39 0.34
CA LEU A 248 13.88 -7.09 0.19
C LEU A 248 12.98 -6.41 -0.83
N ARG A 249 12.82 -5.08 -0.76
CA ARG A 249 12.03 -4.32 -1.73
C ARG A 249 12.66 -4.33 -3.12
N TYR A 250 13.99 -4.33 -3.23
CA TYR A 250 14.67 -4.52 -4.51
C TYR A 250 14.33 -5.88 -5.12
N ALA A 251 14.41 -6.97 -4.35
CA ALA A 251 14.03 -8.31 -4.83
C ALA A 251 12.56 -8.36 -5.29
N GLN A 252 11.64 -7.75 -4.53
CA GLN A 252 10.23 -7.62 -4.94
C GLN A 252 10.07 -6.92 -6.28
N ARG A 253 10.77 -5.80 -6.49
CA ARG A 253 10.73 -5.07 -7.76
C ARG A 253 11.35 -5.88 -8.90
N GLN A 254 12.44 -6.61 -8.65
CA GLN A 254 13.09 -7.43 -9.68
C GLN A 254 12.19 -8.55 -10.19
N VAL A 255 11.54 -9.30 -9.29
CA VAL A 255 10.64 -10.39 -9.73
C VAL A 255 9.43 -9.87 -10.51
N LEU A 256 8.94 -8.67 -10.17
CA LEU A 256 7.88 -7.99 -10.91
C LEU A 256 8.34 -7.60 -12.31
N MET A 257 9.46 -6.89 -12.41
CA MET A 257 9.98 -6.40 -13.69
C MET A 257 10.51 -7.52 -14.61
N ALA A 258 10.82 -8.69 -14.05
CA ALA A 258 11.22 -9.88 -14.80
C ALA A 258 10.05 -10.61 -15.48
N ASP A 259 8.79 -10.27 -15.15
CA ASP A 259 7.63 -10.84 -15.84
C ASP A 259 7.63 -10.40 -17.32
N PRO A 260 7.63 -11.32 -18.31
CA PRO A 260 7.59 -10.96 -19.72
C PRO A 260 6.40 -10.08 -20.11
N LEU A 261 5.29 -10.16 -19.37
CA LEU A 261 4.09 -9.36 -19.59
C LEU A 261 4.18 -7.96 -18.96
N TYR A 262 5.22 -7.65 -18.18
CA TYR A 262 5.42 -6.30 -17.64
C TYR A 262 5.68 -5.28 -18.75
N ASN A 263 6.22 -5.72 -19.89
CA ASN A 263 6.43 -4.91 -21.08
C ASN A 263 7.09 -3.55 -20.78
N GLY A 264 8.12 -3.54 -19.94
CA GLY A 264 8.82 -2.32 -19.55
C GLY A 264 7.93 -1.25 -18.92
N GLY A 265 6.85 -1.63 -18.24
CA GLY A 265 5.89 -0.72 -17.61
C GLY A 265 4.75 -0.24 -18.51
N ASP A 266 4.74 -0.63 -19.79
CA ASP A 266 3.68 -0.32 -20.75
C ASP A 266 2.75 -1.53 -20.97
N TYR A 267 2.16 -2.03 -19.88
CA TYR A 267 1.21 -3.17 -19.88
C TYR A 267 -0.26 -2.74 -19.90
N TYR A 268 -0.57 -1.44 -19.82
CA TYR A 268 -1.95 -0.97 -19.79
C TYR A 268 -2.67 -1.29 -21.11
N GLY A 269 -3.84 -1.94 -21.02
CA GLY A 269 -4.58 -2.43 -22.19
C GLY A 269 -3.98 -3.69 -22.84
N LYS A 270 -2.95 -4.30 -22.22
CA LYS A 270 -2.27 -5.54 -22.66
C LYS A 270 -2.41 -6.63 -21.58
N PRO A 271 -1.93 -7.87 -21.83
CA PRO A 271 -1.92 -8.90 -20.79
C PRO A 271 -1.17 -8.43 -19.53
N TYR A 272 -1.78 -8.66 -18.36
CA TYR A 272 -1.30 -8.20 -17.07
C TYR A 272 -0.07 -9.00 -16.59
N PRO A 273 0.97 -8.37 -15.97
CA PRO A 273 2.13 -9.05 -15.37
C PRO A 273 1.79 -9.80 -14.08
N TYR A 274 0.95 -10.82 -14.25
CA TYR A 274 0.37 -11.61 -13.18
C TYR A 274 1.42 -12.36 -12.37
N THR A 275 2.39 -12.99 -13.05
CA THR A 275 3.38 -13.84 -12.40
C THR A 275 4.32 -13.00 -11.54
N GLY A 276 4.80 -11.88 -12.08
CA GLY A 276 5.64 -10.93 -11.38
C GLY A 276 4.96 -10.36 -10.14
N MET A 277 3.70 -9.93 -10.26
CA MET A 277 2.93 -9.40 -9.13
C MET A 277 2.64 -10.46 -8.06
N LYS A 278 2.28 -11.68 -8.46
CA LYS A 278 2.08 -12.80 -7.54
C LYS A 278 3.36 -13.08 -6.73
N LEU A 279 4.52 -13.13 -7.40
CA LEU A 279 5.81 -13.38 -6.75
C LEU A 279 6.27 -12.21 -5.87
N ALA A 280 6.06 -10.96 -6.31
CA ALA A 280 6.35 -9.79 -5.50
C ALA A 280 5.53 -9.80 -4.20
N ARG A 281 4.24 -10.18 -4.28
CA ARG A 281 3.39 -10.36 -3.11
C ARG A 281 3.81 -11.55 -2.23
N ALA A 282 4.29 -12.63 -2.83
CA ALA A 282 4.81 -13.76 -2.07
C ALA A 282 5.99 -13.34 -1.17
N ILE A 283 6.96 -12.60 -1.73
CA ILE A 283 8.08 -12.05 -0.95
C ILE A 283 7.56 -11.11 0.14
N ALA A 284 6.62 -10.21 -0.19
CA ALA A 284 6.01 -9.30 0.79
C ALA A 284 5.37 -10.06 1.96
N THR A 285 4.54 -11.06 1.67
CA THR A 285 3.85 -11.88 2.67
C THR A 285 4.83 -12.56 3.62
N ILE A 286 5.93 -13.12 3.10
CA ILE A 286 6.99 -13.74 3.91
C ILE A 286 7.60 -12.73 4.87
N THR A 287 7.87 -11.52 4.39
CA THR A 287 8.57 -10.47 5.14
C THR A 287 7.69 -9.70 6.13
N TYR A 288 6.37 -9.77 5.99
CA TYR A 288 5.43 -9.06 6.87
C TYR A 288 5.08 -9.86 8.13
N ARG A 289 5.21 -11.19 8.07
CA ARG A 289 4.98 -12.10 9.20
C ARG A 289 6.30 -12.49 9.86
N SER A 290 6.23 -13.18 10.99
CA SER A 290 7.42 -13.60 11.73
C SER A 290 7.71 -15.11 11.62
N GLY A 291 8.99 -15.48 11.79
CA GLY A 291 9.43 -16.87 11.91
C GLY A 291 8.65 -17.69 12.94
N PRO A 292 8.45 -17.19 14.18
CA PRO A 292 7.60 -17.84 15.18
C PRO A 292 6.18 -18.15 14.69
N GLU A 293 5.53 -17.19 14.02
CA GLU A 293 4.19 -17.40 13.47
C GLU A 293 4.19 -18.47 12.37
N TRP A 294 5.17 -18.44 11.45
CA TRP A 294 5.32 -19.45 10.40
C TRP A 294 5.46 -20.87 10.98
N ALA A 295 6.30 -21.03 12.00
CA ALA A 295 6.52 -22.30 12.66
C ALA A 295 5.25 -22.81 13.37
N GLN A 296 4.52 -21.91 14.05
CA GLN A 296 3.29 -22.25 14.77
C GLN A 296 2.14 -22.63 13.82
N ARG A 297 1.95 -21.87 12.73
CA ARG A 297 0.82 -22.07 11.80
C ARG A 297 0.99 -23.26 10.88
N PHE A 298 2.21 -23.50 10.39
CA PHE A 298 2.44 -24.45 9.30
C PHE A 298 3.41 -25.57 9.67
N GLY A 299 4.47 -25.27 10.42
CA GLY A 299 5.52 -26.24 10.74
C GLY A 299 6.07 -26.93 9.49
N ARG A 300 6.02 -28.27 9.46
CA ARG A 300 6.42 -29.10 8.30
C ARG A 300 5.23 -29.84 7.66
N GLN A 301 4.02 -29.32 7.83
CA GLN A 301 2.81 -29.97 7.31
C GLN A 301 2.80 -29.98 5.77
N ARG A 302 2.49 -31.14 5.19
CA ARG A 302 2.35 -31.31 3.73
C ARG A 302 0.92 -31.08 3.26
N VAL A 303 0.75 -30.72 1.99
CA VAL A 303 -0.58 -30.53 1.38
C VAL A 303 -1.24 -31.91 1.18
N HIS A 304 -2.49 -32.05 1.62
CA HIS A 304 -3.27 -33.27 1.32
C HIS A 304 -3.66 -33.30 -0.16
N HIS A 305 -2.95 -34.09 -0.97
CA HIS A 305 -3.35 -34.36 -2.34
C HIS A 305 -4.56 -35.31 -2.31
N ARG A 306 -5.78 -34.77 -2.42
CA ARG A 306 -6.93 -35.62 -2.77
C ARG A 306 -6.68 -36.17 -4.17
N SER A 307 -6.42 -37.48 -4.26
CA SER A 307 -6.39 -38.18 -5.53
C SER A 307 -7.70 -37.89 -6.27
N ARG A 308 -7.61 -37.36 -7.49
CA ARG A 308 -8.75 -37.02 -8.34
C ARG A 308 -9.41 -38.27 -8.94
N ASP A 309 -8.78 -39.42 -8.78
CA ASP A 309 -9.26 -40.72 -9.23
C ASP A 309 -9.65 -41.59 -8.04
N SER A 310 -10.95 -41.58 -7.71
CA SER A 310 -11.74 -42.79 -7.39
C SER A 310 -13.07 -42.39 -6.72
N GLY A 311 -14.16 -42.54 -7.46
CA GLY A 311 -15.53 -42.48 -6.94
C GLY A 311 -15.92 -43.68 -6.05
N THR A 312 -14.96 -44.22 -5.31
CA THR A 312 -15.15 -45.32 -4.38
C THR A 312 -14.61 -44.88 -3.02
N LEU A 313 -15.46 -44.94 -2.00
CA LEU A 313 -15.11 -44.81 -0.59
C LEU A 313 -14.17 -45.95 -0.19
N LEU A 314 -12.91 -45.91 -0.64
CA LEU A 314 -11.85 -46.72 -0.04
C LEU A 314 -11.42 -46.03 1.26
N LYS A 315 -11.67 -46.74 2.36
CA LYS A 315 -11.06 -46.50 3.67
C LYS A 315 -9.58 -46.17 3.48
N CYS A 316 -9.19 -44.96 3.90
CA CYS A 316 -7.81 -44.52 3.99
C CYS A 316 -6.97 -45.52 4.80
N PRO A 317 -5.78 -45.89 4.32
CA PRO A 317 -4.72 -46.34 5.20
C PRO A 317 -3.60 -45.29 5.23
N LYS A 318 -3.41 -44.74 6.43
CA LYS A 318 -2.13 -44.29 7.01
C LYS A 318 -1.47 -43.06 6.37
N THR A 319 -1.48 -41.97 7.15
CA THR A 319 -0.58 -40.80 7.11
C THR A 319 -0.16 -40.32 5.72
N ASP A 320 -0.68 -39.16 5.30
CA ASP A 320 -0.28 -38.40 4.10
C ASP A 320 1.22 -37.99 4.03
N SER A 321 2.10 -38.61 4.84
CA SER A 321 3.55 -38.45 4.85
C SER A 321 4.27 -39.11 3.67
N ASP A 322 3.65 -40.08 2.99
CA ASP A 322 4.37 -41.01 2.10
C ASP A 322 4.27 -40.68 0.59
N ALA A 323 3.57 -39.61 0.18
CA ALA A 323 3.59 -39.16 -1.21
C ALA A 323 5.01 -38.70 -1.60
N PRO A 324 5.54 -38.99 -2.81
CA PRO A 324 6.84 -38.47 -3.21
C PRO A 324 6.83 -36.92 -3.23
N PRO A 325 7.95 -36.25 -2.90
CA PRO A 325 8.03 -34.79 -2.98
C PRO A 325 7.86 -34.32 -4.43
N THR A 326 7.28 -33.12 -4.61
CA THR A 326 7.10 -32.51 -5.93
C THR A 326 7.85 -31.19 -6.04
N LEU A 327 8.08 -30.70 -7.26
CA LEU A 327 8.62 -29.36 -7.49
C LEU A 327 7.55 -28.25 -7.41
N GLY A 328 6.28 -28.63 -7.29
CA GLY A 328 5.18 -27.72 -6.99
C GLY A 328 4.98 -27.58 -5.47
N PRO A 329 3.97 -26.82 -5.02
CA PRO A 329 3.67 -26.70 -3.60
C PRO A 329 3.44 -28.07 -2.96
N ASP A 330 4.30 -28.43 -2.01
CA ASP A 330 4.30 -29.69 -1.26
C ASP A 330 4.02 -29.44 0.23
N PHE A 331 4.37 -28.27 0.74
CA PHE A 331 4.06 -27.82 2.10
C PHE A 331 2.86 -26.86 2.15
N THR A 332 2.12 -26.91 3.25
CA THR A 332 0.96 -26.02 3.46
C THR A 332 1.34 -24.53 3.45
N VAL A 333 2.55 -24.19 3.92
CA VAL A 333 3.08 -22.82 3.84
C VAL A 333 3.30 -22.36 2.40
N GLU A 334 3.78 -23.24 1.51
CA GLU A 334 3.97 -22.92 0.09
C GLU A 334 2.63 -22.68 -0.60
N ALA A 335 1.65 -23.56 -0.33
CA ALA A 335 0.29 -23.40 -0.83
C ALA A 335 -0.37 -22.11 -0.30
N TYR A 336 -0.12 -21.73 0.95
CA TYR A 336 -0.60 -20.50 1.54
C TYR A 336 0.01 -19.27 0.86
N VAL A 337 1.33 -19.22 0.71
CA VAL A 337 2.03 -18.08 0.05
C VAL A 337 1.58 -17.94 -1.40
N GLU A 338 1.44 -19.05 -2.12
CA GLU A 338 0.90 -19.08 -3.48
C GLU A 338 -0.53 -18.53 -3.50
N HIS A 339 -1.42 -18.97 -2.61
CA HIS A 339 -2.80 -18.50 -2.54
C HIS A 339 -2.89 -17.00 -2.24
N GLN A 340 -2.12 -16.49 -1.26
CA GLN A 340 -2.08 -15.06 -0.94
C GLN A 340 -1.60 -14.21 -2.11
N GLY A 341 -0.59 -14.69 -2.84
CA GLY A 341 -0.12 -14.05 -4.06
C GLY A 341 -1.23 -13.91 -5.11
N LYS A 342 -1.97 -15.00 -5.38
CA LYS A 342 -3.06 -15.01 -6.38
C LYS A 342 -4.23 -14.12 -5.98
N LYS A 343 -4.60 -14.12 -4.69
CA LYS A 343 -5.71 -13.32 -4.19
C LYS A 343 -5.46 -11.82 -4.34
N TRP A 344 -4.22 -11.38 -4.09
CA TRP A 344 -3.89 -9.96 -4.06
C TRP A 344 -3.42 -9.39 -5.40
N CYS A 345 -2.83 -10.20 -6.29
CA CYS A 345 -2.10 -9.67 -7.46
C CYS A 345 -2.93 -8.77 -8.37
N HIS A 346 -4.26 -8.92 -8.47
CA HIS A 346 -5.10 -8.05 -9.29
C HIS A 346 -5.62 -6.79 -8.58
N LEU A 347 -5.36 -6.65 -7.28
CA LEU A 347 -5.86 -5.54 -6.46
C LEU A 347 -4.95 -4.31 -6.53
N TYR A 348 -3.78 -4.42 -7.15
CA TYR A 348 -2.77 -3.38 -7.16
C TYR A 348 -2.13 -3.20 -8.53
N ASP A 349 -1.73 -1.97 -8.82
CA ASP A 349 -1.06 -1.63 -10.07
C ASP A 349 0.46 -1.88 -9.97
N PRO A 350 1.06 -2.65 -10.90
CA PRO A 350 2.49 -2.96 -10.88
C PRO A 350 3.40 -1.72 -10.82
N ASN A 351 3.16 -0.72 -11.67
CA ASN A 351 3.96 0.51 -11.69
C ASN A 351 3.83 1.27 -10.37
N SER A 352 2.62 1.41 -9.83
CA SER A 352 2.38 2.05 -8.53
C SER A 352 3.16 1.35 -7.40
N MET A 353 3.24 0.02 -7.41
CA MET A 353 4.07 -0.73 -6.46
C MET A 353 5.56 -0.38 -6.60
N LEU A 354 6.07 -0.29 -7.84
CA LEU A 354 7.47 0.06 -8.09
C LEU A 354 7.81 1.47 -7.60
N PHE A 355 6.99 2.46 -7.94
CA PHE A 355 7.20 3.87 -7.57
C PHE A 355 7.16 4.06 -6.04
N ILE A 356 6.13 3.56 -5.37
CA ILE A 356 6.02 3.68 -3.90
C ILE A 356 7.15 2.91 -3.21
N SER A 357 7.46 1.69 -3.66
CA SER A 357 8.56 0.89 -3.13
C SER A 357 9.90 1.62 -3.24
N LYS A 358 10.13 2.33 -4.36
CA LYS A 358 11.35 3.13 -4.56
C LYS A 358 11.35 4.40 -3.70
N ALA A 359 10.21 5.07 -3.54
CA ALA A 359 10.08 6.22 -2.66
C ALA A 359 10.39 5.86 -1.20
N MET A 360 9.95 4.69 -0.73
CA MET A 360 10.30 4.15 0.60
C MET A 360 11.80 3.94 0.77
N ASP A 361 12.49 3.39 -0.23
CA ASP A 361 13.94 3.16 -0.16
C ASP A 361 14.73 4.46 -0.04
N HIS A 362 14.24 5.54 -0.66
CA HIS A 362 14.88 6.86 -0.61
C HIS A 362 14.46 7.71 0.58
N PHE A 363 13.50 7.25 1.40
CA PHE A 363 13.06 8.01 2.55
C PHE A 363 14.18 8.11 3.59
N THR A 364 14.48 9.33 3.98
CA THR A 364 15.27 9.67 5.16
C THR A 364 14.78 10.99 5.74
N LEU A 365 14.87 11.14 7.05
CA LEU A 365 14.77 12.42 7.77
C LEU A 365 16.12 12.87 8.33
N GLU A 366 17.21 12.24 7.91
CA GLU A 366 18.53 12.81 8.15
C GLU A 366 18.68 14.07 7.31
N GLU A 367 19.08 15.15 7.97
CA GLU A 367 19.43 16.41 7.33
C GLU A 367 20.91 16.70 7.56
N LEU A 368 21.52 17.46 6.65
CA LEU A 368 22.88 17.93 6.83
C LEU A 368 22.92 18.91 8.02
N ASP A 369 23.58 18.50 9.09
CA ASP A 369 23.84 19.37 10.22
C ASP A 369 24.92 20.39 9.82
N THR A 370 24.55 21.67 9.85
CA THR A 370 25.41 22.77 9.42
C THR A 370 26.61 23.00 10.33
N GLU A 371 26.57 22.51 11.57
CA GLU A 371 27.67 22.67 12.53
C GLU A 371 28.72 21.56 12.37
N THR A 372 28.28 20.32 12.17
CA THR A 372 29.17 19.16 12.05
C THR A 372 29.54 18.84 10.60
N GLY A 373 28.73 19.27 9.63
CA GLY A 373 28.87 18.92 8.22
C GLY A 373 28.48 17.48 7.89
N GLU A 374 27.82 16.77 8.82
CA GLU A 374 27.42 15.36 8.66
C GLU A 374 25.90 15.23 8.59
N LEU A 375 25.42 14.13 8.00
CA LEU A 375 24.01 13.79 8.05
C LEU A 375 23.63 13.38 9.47
N SER A 376 22.60 14.04 10.02
CA SER A 376 22.16 13.82 11.39
C SER A 376 20.64 13.66 11.45
N LEU A 377 20.21 12.52 11.98
CA LEU A 377 18.80 12.27 12.25
C LEU A 377 18.26 13.17 13.37
N GLU A 378 19.07 13.47 14.38
CA GLU A 378 18.67 14.39 15.46
C GLU A 378 18.44 15.80 14.92
N TYR A 379 19.31 16.25 14.01
CA TYR A 379 19.16 17.55 13.37
C TYR A 379 17.86 17.60 12.54
N GLY A 380 17.60 16.61 11.69
CA GLY A 380 16.37 16.60 10.89
C GLY A 380 15.08 16.43 11.72
N LEU A 381 15.16 15.82 12.90
CA LEU A 381 14.02 15.69 13.82
C LEU A 381 13.85 16.89 14.77
N ARG A 382 14.70 17.93 14.71
CA ARG A 382 14.70 19.07 15.66
C ARG A 382 13.39 19.84 15.75
N GLN A 383 12.55 19.79 14.73
CA GLN A 383 11.25 20.47 14.68
C GLN A 383 10.11 19.63 15.29
N VAL A 384 10.32 18.33 15.48
CA VAL A 384 9.31 17.41 16.01
C VAL A 384 9.25 17.54 17.53
N ARG A 385 8.58 18.58 18.02
CA ARG A 385 8.46 18.93 19.47
C ARG A 385 7.14 18.51 20.11
N MET A 386 6.14 18.21 19.31
CA MET A 386 4.84 17.74 19.77
C MET A 386 4.96 16.37 20.46
N PRO A 387 4.00 16.00 21.35
CA PRO A 387 3.91 14.66 21.90
C PRO A 387 3.97 13.59 20.81
N ALA A 388 4.84 12.61 21.00
CA ALA A 388 5.12 11.56 20.03
C ALA A 388 4.99 10.18 20.68
N LEU A 389 4.21 9.32 20.03
CA LEU A 389 4.09 7.90 20.33
C LEU A 389 4.80 7.11 19.24
N VAL A 390 5.79 6.32 19.64
CA VAL A 390 6.50 5.38 18.77
C VAL A 390 6.20 3.96 19.24
N ILE A 391 5.70 3.11 18.34
CA ILE A 391 5.43 1.70 18.61
C ILE A 391 6.29 0.84 17.68
N GLY A 392 7.03 -0.11 18.24
CA GLY A 392 7.76 -1.13 17.48
C GLY A 392 7.41 -2.55 17.95
N VAL A 393 7.64 -3.55 17.09
CA VAL A 393 7.29 -4.95 17.37
C VAL A 393 8.57 -5.78 17.38
N LYS A 394 8.74 -6.64 18.39
CA LYS A 394 9.97 -7.46 18.54
C LYS A 394 10.22 -8.40 17.38
N SER A 395 9.15 -8.96 16.81
CA SER A 395 9.19 -9.97 15.75
C SER A 395 9.18 -9.37 14.33
N ASP A 396 9.18 -8.04 14.19
CA ASP A 396 9.24 -7.35 12.90
C ASP A 396 10.64 -7.49 12.31
N ILE A 397 10.71 -8.04 11.09
CA ILE A 397 11.97 -8.21 10.35
C ILE A 397 12.11 -7.20 9.20
N LEU A 398 11.01 -6.54 8.81
CA LEU A 398 11.02 -5.56 7.73
C LEU A 398 11.45 -4.19 8.25
N PHE A 399 10.84 -3.78 9.37
CA PHE A 399 11.16 -2.58 10.12
C PHE A 399 11.58 -2.99 11.54
N PRO A 400 12.77 -3.58 11.69
CA PRO A 400 13.19 -4.19 12.94
C PRO A 400 13.17 -3.22 14.11
N LEU A 401 12.87 -3.75 15.30
CA LEU A 401 12.65 -2.98 16.54
C LEU A 401 13.70 -1.89 16.81
N TRP A 402 14.95 -2.14 16.42
CA TRP A 402 16.03 -1.18 16.60
C TRP A 402 15.77 0.14 15.85
N GLN A 403 15.05 0.15 14.72
CA GLN A 403 14.69 1.37 14.00
C GLN A 403 13.71 2.23 14.80
N GLN A 404 12.70 1.63 15.43
CA GLN A 404 11.76 2.40 16.27
C GLN A 404 12.43 2.88 17.56
N LYS A 405 13.33 2.08 18.15
CA LYS A 405 14.18 2.53 19.27
C LYS A 405 15.05 3.71 18.87
N GLN A 406 15.76 3.61 17.75
CA GLN A 406 16.63 4.67 17.22
C GLN A 406 15.83 5.95 16.99
N MET A 407 14.65 5.86 16.36
CA MET A 407 13.74 6.99 16.17
C MET A 407 13.32 7.63 17.49
N ALA A 408 12.86 6.84 18.47
CA ALA A 408 12.47 7.38 19.78
C ALA A 408 13.65 8.04 20.52
N HIS A 409 14.86 7.47 20.43
CA HIS A 409 16.06 8.08 21.00
C HIS A 409 16.46 9.36 20.27
N ALA A 410 16.39 9.39 18.94
CA ALA A 410 16.71 10.57 18.14
C ALA A 410 15.73 11.71 18.42
N LEU A 411 14.43 11.44 18.53
CA LEU A 411 13.44 12.45 18.94
C LEU A 411 13.77 13.07 20.31
N ARG A 412 14.12 12.23 21.29
CA ARG A 412 14.51 12.70 22.64
C ARG A 412 15.80 13.53 22.60
N ARG A 413 16.83 13.08 21.89
CA ARG A 413 18.11 13.79 21.78
C ARG A 413 18.00 15.10 20.99
N ALA A 414 17.12 15.14 20.00
CA ALA A 414 16.72 16.37 19.32
C ALA A 414 15.99 17.35 20.26
N GLY A 415 15.61 16.92 21.47
CA GLY A 415 15.05 17.71 22.56
C GLY A 415 13.52 17.65 22.67
N ASN A 416 12.89 16.60 22.14
CA ASN A 416 11.49 16.31 22.43
C ASN A 416 11.36 15.59 23.78
N ASN A 417 10.79 16.26 24.77
CA ASN A 417 10.61 15.73 26.13
C ASN A 417 9.34 14.87 26.30
N SER A 418 8.50 14.78 25.27
CA SER A 418 7.19 14.13 25.29
C SER A 418 7.14 12.92 24.35
N VAL A 419 8.14 12.04 24.45
CA VAL A 419 8.26 10.84 23.60
C VAL A 419 7.93 9.57 24.39
N ALA A 420 6.79 8.96 24.08
CA ALA A 420 6.42 7.62 24.53
C ALA A 420 6.91 6.57 23.52
N PHE A 421 7.56 5.51 24.02
CA PHE A 421 8.01 4.39 23.21
C PHE A 421 7.47 3.08 23.78
N TYR A 422 6.72 2.33 22.96
CA TYR A 422 6.21 1.00 23.32
C TYR A 422 6.82 -0.07 22.43
N THR A 423 7.25 -1.16 23.06
CA THR A 423 7.65 -2.38 22.38
C THR A 423 6.54 -3.41 22.55
N LEU A 424 6.05 -3.96 21.44
CA LEU A 424 5.05 -5.02 21.44
C LEU A 424 5.71 -6.39 21.29
N ASP A 425 5.26 -7.34 22.11
CA ASP A 425 5.65 -8.74 22.06
C ASP A 425 4.61 -9.57 21.32
N SER A 426 4.40 -9.22 20.04
CA SER A 426 3.48 -9.90 19.15
C SER A 426 4.23 -10.89 18.26
N ILE A 427 3.60 -12.01 17.92
CA ILE A 427 4.13 -12.98 16.96
C ILE A 427 3.84 -12.59 15.51
N TYR A 428 2.97 -11.61 15.24
CA TYR A 428 2.50 -11.35 13.87
C TYR A 428 3.50 -10.57 12.99
N GLY A 429 4.69 -10.26 13.50
CA GLY A 429 5.70 -9.51 12.75
C GLY A 429 5.27 -8.08 12.46
N HIS A 430 5.60 -7.62 11.25
CA HIS A 430 5.22 -6.30 10.76
C HIS A 430 3.70 -6.10 10.76
N ASP A 431 2.90 -7.13 10.40
CA ASP A 431 1.44 -7.04 10.32
C ASP A 431 0.73 -6.89 11.67
N THR A 432 1.47 -6.89 12.79
CA THR A 432 0.89 -6.67 14.14
C THR A 432 0.01 -5.43 14.21
N PHE A 433 0.35 -4.34 13.52
CA PHE A 433 -0.45 -3.10 13.55
C PHE A 433 -1.83 -3.24 12.90
N LEU A 434 -2.05 -4.27 12.07
CA LEU A 434 -3.33 -4.58 11.45
C LEU A 434 -4.17 -5.56 12.28
N ILE A 435 -3.54 -6.24 13.24
CA ILE A 435 -4.10 -7.44 13.89
C ILE A 435 -4.32 -7.24 15.38
N ASP A 436 -3.34 -6.66 16.08
CA ASP A 436 -3.34 -6.56 17.54
C ASP A 436 -4.11 -5.32 18.01
N VAL A 437 -5.44 -5.39 17.88
CA VAL A 437 -6.37 -4.32 18.25
C VAL A 437 -6.18 -3.88 19.70
N ALA A 438 -5.94 -4.82 20.61
CA ALA A 438 -5.83 -4.52 22.03
C ALA A 438 -4.58 -3.69 22.33
N ASN A 439 -3.40 -4.16 21.93
CA ASN A 439 -2.16 -3.50 22.33
C ASN A 439 -1.84 -2.28 21.48
N VAL A 440 -2.03 -2.37 20.15
CA VAL A 440 -1.83 -1.24 19.25
C VAL A 440 -2.93 -0.21 19.47
N GLY A 441 -4.19 -0.64 19.46
CA GLY A 441 -5.33 0.26 19.61
C GLY A 441 -5.39 0.92 20.98
N GLY A 442 -5.09 0.19 22.06
CA GLY A 442 -5.03 0.74 23.41
C GLY A 442 -3.96 1.83 23.56
N ALA A 443 -2.76 1.61 23.01
CA ALA A 443 -1.68 2.60 23.04
C ALA A 443 -2.02 3.85 22.22
N VAL A 444 -2.57 3.68 21.02
CA VAL A 444 -3.04 4.78 20.16
C VAL A 444 -4.12 5.58 20.87
N LYS A 445 -5.15 4.91 21.40
CA LYS A 445 -6.25 5.55 22.11
C LYS A 445 -5.75 6.39 23.29
N GLY A 446 -4.90 5.80 24.13
CA GLY A 446 -4.33 6.47 25.28
C GLY A 446 -3.59 7.75 24.89
N HIS A 447 -2.79 7.71 23.81
CA HIS A 447 -2.05 8.88 23.35
C HIS A 447 -2.95 9.96 22.75
N LEU A 448 -3.98 9.59 21.98
CA LEU A 448 -4.90 10.54 21.37
C LEU A 448 -5.82 11.21 22.39
N GLU A 449 -6.23 10.49 23.42
CA GLU A 449 -7.18 10.99 24.43
C GLU A 449 -6.48 11.66 25.64
N GLN A 450 -5.15 11.55 25.74
CA GLN A 450 -4.39 12.26 26.77
C GLN A 450 -4.50 13.78 26.61
N THR A 451 -5.05 14.43 27.63
CA THR A 451 -4.93 15.87 27.85
C THR A 451 -3.55 16.14 28.44
N HIS A 452 -2.62 16.65 27.64
CA HIS A 452 -1.40 17.24 28.17
C HIS A 452 -1.80 18.57 28.83
N ALA A 453 -1.67 18.62 30.16
CA ALA A 453 -1.89 19.83 30.96
C ALA A 453 -0.78 20.85 30.74
#